data_AF-A0A9E3TV73-F1
#
_entry.id   AF-A0A9E3TV73-F1
#
_cell.length_a   1.000
_cell.length_b   1.000
_cell.length_c   1.000
_cell.angle_alpha   90.00
_cell.angle_beta   90.00
_cell.angle_gamma   90.00
#
_symmetry.space_group_name_H-M   'P 1'
#
loop_
_entity.id
_entity.type
_entity.pdbx_description
1 polymer ?
#
loop_
_entity_poly.entity_id
_entity_poly.type
_entity_poly.pdbx_seq_one_letter_code
_entity_poly.pdbx_strand_id
1 'polypeptide(L)'
;MSEATQWHRRPNLNELCAICEAPVWDVNGSRILDHRSVDPSEGISADWIARRKSGTGWKYTRITRVDSNPQPLRLISHARRNSLARYYHHIFEPANLRSKSHFTRREYEKAIAKLCEFARRDVSIGECNERLIDRFCEWAICDGLLYETVRHYRAYLRRVVRAARPGVCEKQSGKRPHEAEPVGNIDKALDVEGSLWRFFHEVYKPIRLIDRPQTTVDSYIQIVRRLCRHVGRSVLVCELSDDLVSSHISRLLEGDLSAQTANSSLRHILALWRFAYKRKLIDTLPQVELLPIPKRQPRAWSVAQIGMILASCQEETGYVGTIPAAKWWQALILTIYDTGLRKNAALMLEREHVDLSERWLFVPADHQKQNAEQNFRLSNQTIDAIHEIWRPARQLLFPWPGGSRSSQIWRVYGKILHRAGLPSGPRDKFHKIRRTTATQIAIAAGAGAASHQLGHSSETITKGYIDPRFTSTHDASSILPRPQVDPKGGKS
;
A
#
# COMPACT_ATOMS: atom_id res chain seq x y z
N MET A 1 -32.68 -6.21 -40.09
CA MET A 1 -33.55 -6.99 -39.19
C MET A 1 -32.92 -8.33 -38.77
N SER A 2 -32.26 -9.09 -39.65
CA SER A 2 -31.68 -10.41 -39.30
C SER A 2 -30.55 -10.40 -38.26
N GLU A 3 -29.75 -9.33 -38.16
CA GLU A 3 -28.72 -9.20 -37.10
C GLU A 3 -29.29 -8.80 -35.73
N ALA A 4 -30.45 -8.11 -35.70
CA ALA A 4 -31.08 -7.65 -34.47
C ALA A 4 -31.67 -8.82 -33.65
N THR A 5 -32.12 -9.87 -34.35
CA THR A 5 -32.67 -11.10 -33.76
C THR A 5 -31.58 -12.10 -33.35
N GLN A 6 -30.30 -11.82 -33.59
CA GLN A 6 -29.19 -12.60 -33.04
C GLN A 6 -28.89 -12.22 -31.59
N TRP A 7 -28.36 -13.17 -30.80
CA TRP A 7 -27.96 -12.91 -29.41
C TRP A 7 -26.73 -12.00 -29.33
N HIS A 8 -26.91 -10.79 -28.84
CA HIS A 8 -25.84 -9.84 -28.57
C HIS A 8 -25.27 -10.11 -27.18
N ARG A 9 -23.95 -10.30 -27.10
CA ARG A 9 -23.24 -10.61 -25.84
C ARG A 9 -22.39 -9.43 -25.41
N ARG A 10 -22.57 -9.00 -24.16
CA ARG A 10 -21.81 -7.93 -23.49
C ARG A 10 -21.72 -6.63 -24.31
N PRO A 11 -22.85 -5.98 -24.64
CA PRO A 11 -22.82 -4.72 -25.38
C PRO A 11 -22.09 -3.62 -24.59
N ASN A 12 -21.56 -2.64 -25.32
CA ASN A 12 -20.87 -1.47 -24.79
C ASN A 12 -21.73 -0.71 -23.76
N LEU A 13 -21.09 0.09 -22.90
CA LEU A 13 -21.68 0.71 -21.68
C LEU A 13 -22.71 1.83 -21.93
N ASN A 14 -23.30 1.91 -23.12
CA ASN A 14 -24.35 2.90 -23.43
C ASN A 14 -25.70 2.44 -22.87
N GLU A 15 -26.65 3.35 -22.64
CA GLU A 15 -27.97 3.01 -22.06
C GLU A 15 -28.76 1.99 -22.90
N LEU A 16 -28.56 1.99 -24.22
CA LEU A 16 -29.16 1.05 -25.18
C LEU A 16 -28.09 0.30 -25.99
N CYS A 17 -28.43 -0.91 -26.41
CA CYS A 17 -27.62 -1.71 -27.33
C CYS A 17 -27.58 -1.05 -28.71
N ALA A 18 -26.38 -0.87 -29.27
CA ALA A 18 -26.20 -0.21 -30.56
C ALA A 18 -26.77 -0.98 -31.77
N ILE A 19 -27.17 -2.25 -31.59
CA ILE A 19 -27.62 -3.12 -32.69
C ILE A 19 -29.13 -3.37 -32.65
N CYS A 20 -29.67 -3.77 -31.49
CA CYS A 20 -31.12 -4.01 -31.35
C CYS A 20 -31.86 -2.95 -30.53
N GLU A 21 -31.17 -1.92 -30.04
CA GLU A 21 -31.76 -0.86 -29.18
C GLU A 21 -32.34 -1.36 -27.85
N ALA A 22 -32.07 -2.61 -27.46
CA ALA A 22 -32.49 -3.13 -26.16
C ALA A 22 -31.79 -2.36 -25.02
N PRO A 23 -32.48 -2.09 -23.90
CA PRO A 23 -31.83 -1.51 -22.73
C PRO A 23 -30.77 -2.47 -22.18
N VAL A 24 -29.58 -1.94 -21.84
CA VAL A 24 -28.49 -2.77 -21.28
C VAL A 24 -28.54 -2.88 -19.76
N TRP A 25 -29.55 -2.27 -19.14
CA TRP A 25 -29.83 -2.28 -17.71
C TRP A 25 -31.29 -2.66 -17.47
N ASP A 26 -31.54 -3.53 -16.50
CA ASP A 26 -32.90 -3.84 -16.07
C ASP A 26 -33.45 -2.79 -15.09
N VAL A 27 -34.73 -2.91 -14.76
CA VAL A 27 -35.43 -2.00 -13.83
C VAL A 27 -34.84 -1.98 -12.41
N ASN A 28 -34.00 -2.96 -12.05
CA ASN A 28 -33.30 -3.04 -10.78
C ASN A 28 -31.85 -2.54 -10.87
N GLY A 29 -31.45 -1.94 -11.99
CA GLY A 29 -30.09 -1.45 -12.24
C GLY A 29 -29.07 -2.57 -12.44
N SER A 30 -29.52 -3.81 -12.69
CA SER A 30 -28.63 -4.92 -13.03
C SER A 30 -28.35 -4.95 -14.52
N ARG A 31 -27.09 -5.23 -14.88
CA ARG A 31 -26.67 -5.24 -16.28
C ARG A 31 -27.25 -6.42 -17.04
N ILE A 32 -27.89 -6.14 -18.16
CA ILE A 32 -28.38 -7.13 -19.13
C ILE A 32 -27.21 -7.44 -20.08
N LEU A 33 -26.56 -8.57 -19.85
CA LEU A 33 -25.36 -8.94 -20.60
C LEU A 33 -25.67 -9.59 -21.95
N ASP A 34 -26.68 -10.48 -22.00
CA ASP A 34 -27.05 -11.20 -23.21
C ASP A 34 -28.52 -10.92 -23.56
N HIS A 35 -28.79 -10.38 -24.75
CA HIS A 35 -30.15 -10.05 -25.22
C HIS A 35 -30.28 -10.10 -26.75
N ARG A 36 -31.50 -10.01 -27.26
CA ARG A 36 -31.83 -9.87 -28.70
C ARG A 36 -33.23 -9.29 -28.89
N SER A 37 -33.53 -8.78 -30.09
CA SER A 37 -34.92 -8.47 -30.47
C SER A 37 -35.73 -9.75 -30.70
N VAL A 38 -37.03 -9.66 -30.45
CA VAL A 38 -38.00 -10.72 -30.77
C VAL A 38 -38.44 -10.57 -32.21
N ASP A 39 -38.45 -11.66 -32.97
CA ASP A 39 -39.04 -11.65 -34.30
C ASP A 39 -40.58 -11.77 -34.20
N PRO A 40 -41.37 -11.00 -34.96
CA PRO A 40 -42.83 -11.08 -34.94
C PRO A 40 -43.40 -12.47 -35.19
N SER A 41 -42.68 -13.33 -35.93
CA SER A 41 -43.06 -14.72 -36.19
C SER A 41 -42.94 -15.66 -34.98
N GLU A 42 -42.22 -15.26 -33.92
CA GLU A 42 -42.01 -16.08 -32.72
C GLU A 42 -43.22 -16.10 -31.77
N GLY A 43 -44.23 -15.24 -31.98
CA GLY A 43 -45.44 -15.20 -31.15
C GLY A 43 -45.19 -14.76 -29.69
N ILE A 44 -44.03 -14.16 -29.40
CA ILE A 44 -43.67 -13.69 -28.06
C ILE A 44 -44.08 -12.23 -27.92
N SER A 45 -44.99 -11.94 -26.98
CA SER A 45 -45.42 -10.57 -26.67
C SER A 45 -44.36 -9.82 -25.84
N ALA A 46 -43.29 -9.39 -26.50
CA ALA A 46 -42.20 -8.54 -25.99
C ALA A 46 -41.38 -7.99 -27.16
N ASP A 47 -40.71 -6.84 -26.97
CA ASP A 47 -39.81 -6.28 -28.00
C ASP A 47 -38.43 -6.94 -27.98
N TRP A 48 -37.95 -7.31 -26.79
CA TRP A 48 -36.66 -7.99 -26.58
C TRP A 48 -36.75 -9.12 -25.56
N ILE A 49 -35.79 -10.05 -25.65
CA ILE A 49 -35.56 -11.09 -24.63
C ILE A 49 -34.11 -11.04 -24.17
N ALA A 50 -33.92 -11.01 -22.86
CA ALA A 50 -32.64 -11.18 -22.19
C ALA A 50 -32.47 -12.60 -21.65
N ARG A 51 -31.23 -13.07 -21.52
CA ARG A 51 -30.92 -14.31 -20.83
C ARG A 51 -29.77 -14.18 -19.83
N ARG A 52 -29.82 -14.97 -18.78
CA ARG A 52 -28.72 -15.12 -17.81
C ARG A 52 -28.47 -16.59 -17.50
N LYS A 53 -27.20 -16.95 -17.35
CA LYS A 53 -26.80 -18.31 -16.96
C LYS A 53 -27.01 -18.48 -15.47
N SER A 54 -27.83 -19.45 -15.08
CA SER A 54 -27.96 -19.95 -13.71
C SER A 54 -27.42 -21.37 -13.60
N GLY A 55 -27.12 -21.83 -12.39
CA GLY A 55 -26.53 -23.16 -12.14
C GLY A 55 -27.28 -24.34 -12.78
N THR A 56 -28.57 -24.19 -13.11
CA THR A 56 -29.41 -25.23 -13.72
C THR A 56 -29.82 -24.96 -15.18
N GLY A 57 -29.31 -23.90 -15.82
CA GLY A 57 -29.66 -23.54 -17.21
C GLY A 57 -29.79 -22.04 -17.47
N TRP A 58 -30.37 -21.67 -18.61
CA TRP A 58 -30.62 -20.27 -18.97
C TRP A 58 -31.97 -19.80 -18.44
N LYS A 59 -31.99 -18.67 -17.72
CA LYS A 59 -33.22 -17.95 -17.37
C LYS A 59 -33.44 -16.82 -18.35
N TYR A 60 -34.65 -16.72 -18.88
CA TYR A 60 -35.05 -15.71 -19.86
C TYR A 60 -35.93 -14.64 -19.21
N THR A 61 -35.80 -13.40 -19.66
CA THR A 61 -36.58 -12.24 -19.18
C THR A 61 -37.07 -11.45 -20.39
N ARG A 62 -38.38 -11.17 -20.43
CA ARG A 62 -39.03 -10.38 -21.48
C ARG A 62 -38.89 -8.88 -21.19
N ILE A 63 -38.67 -8.08 -22.23
CA ILE A 63 -38.48 -6.64 -22.13
C ILE A 63 -39.34 -5.96 -23.20
N THR A 64 -40.09 -4.94 -22.82
CA THR A 64 -41.00 -4.21 -23.72
C THR A 64 -40.65 -2.73 -23.71
N ARG A 65 -40.70 -2.08 -24.86
CA ARG A 65 -40.50 -0.65 -25.06
C ARG A 65 -41.69 0.09 -24.43
N VAL A 66 -41.41 1.06 -23.58
CA VAL A 66 -42.45 1.89 -22.97
C VAL A 66 -42.55 3.17 -23.78
N ASP A 67 -43.68 3.36 -24.47
CA ASP A 67 -43.94 4.60 -25.22
C ASP A 67 -44.09 5.76 -24.24
N SER A 68 -43.11 6.67 -24.27
CA SER A 68 -43.13 8.07 -23.81
C SER A 68 -43.85 8.42 -22.48
N ASN A 69 -43.03 8.93 -21.55
CA ASN A 69 -43.32 9.74 -20.35
C ASN A 69 -43.32 8.96 -19.00
N PRO A 70 -42.21 8.92 -18.25
CA PRO A 70 -42.16 8.19 -16.99
C PRO A 70 -42.76 9.05 -15.86
N GLN A 71 -44.08 8.96 -15.69
CA GLN A 71 -44.72 9.19 -14.39
C GLN A 71 -44.38 8.01 -13.48
N PRO A 72 -43.72 8.22 -12.32
CA PRO A 72 -43.30 7.12 -11.46
C PRO A 72 -44.49 6.64 -10.62
N LEU A 73 -45.12 5.53 -11.04
CA LEU A 73 -46.10 4.81 -10.22
C LEU A 73 -45.45 3.52 -9.71
N ARG A 74 -44.97 3.52 -8.47
CA ARG A 74 -45.68 3.16 -7.21
C ARG A 74 -45.18 1.81 -6.70
N LEU A 75 -44.08 1.87 -5.95
CA LEU A 75 -43.71 0.87 -4.95
C LEU A 75 -44.59 1.07 -3.71
N ILE A 76 -45.38 0.06 -3.37
CA ILE A 76 -45.88 -0.19 -2.01
C ILE A 76 -44.94 -1.30 -1.49
N SER A 77 -44.10 -1.11 -0.46
CA SER A 77 -44.49 -0.82 0.91
C SER A 77 -43.35 -0.19 1.74
N HIS A 78 -43.62 1.01 2.25
CA HIS A 78 -43.26 1.57 3.56
C HIS A 78 -41.83 1.52 4.18
N ALA A 79 -40.75 1.16 3.47
CA ALA A 79 -39.37 1.37 3.95
C ALA A 79 -38.75 2.69 3.46
N ARG A 80 -39.21 3.79 4.07
CA ARG A 80 -38.51 5.05 4.42
C ARG A 80 -37.97 5.95 3.28
N ARG A 81 -38.74 7.00 2.99
CA ARG A 81 -38.36 8.23 2.24
C ARG A 81 -37.05 8.90 2.72
N ASN A 82 -36.51 8.50 3.87
CA ASN A 82 -35.37 9.13 4.55
C ASN A 82 -34.14 8.21 4.72
N SER A 83 -33.93 7.19 3.86
CA SER A 83 -32.74 6.33 3.97
C SER A 83 -31.44 7.06 3.56
N LEU A 84 -30.34 6.74 4.24
CA LEU A 84 -29.01 7.29 3.96
C LEU A 84 -28.55 6.96 2.54
N ALA A 85 -28.81 5.74 2.08
CA ALA A 85 -28.48 5.29 0.73
C ALA A 85 -29.26 6.07 -0.35
N ARG A 86 -30.57 6.31 -0.13
CA ARG A 86 -31.38 7.12 -1.04
C ARG A 86 -30.91 8.57 -1.10
N TYR A 87 -30.62 9.18 0.05
CA TYR A 87 -30.05 10.52 0.10
C TYR A 87 -28.71 10.59 -0.63
N TYR A 88 -27.86 9.57 -0.46
CA TYR A 88 -26.58 9.51 -1.15
C TYR A 88 -26.74 9.52 -2.68
N HIS A 89 -27.51 8.58 -3.24
CA HIS A 89 -27.61 8.43 -4.70
C HIS A 89 -28.39 9.57 -5.38
N HIS A 90 -29.44 10.10 -4.74
CA HIS A 90 -30.32 11.07 -5.38
C HIS A 90 -30.00 12.53 -5.07
N ILE A 91 -29.24 12.81 -4.01
CA ILE A 91 -28.97 14.19 -3.56
C ILE A 91 -27.47 14.42 -3.41
N PHE A 92 -26.78 13.62 -2.60
CA PHE A 92 -25.38 13.87 -2.27
C PHE A 92 -24.45 13.66 -3.46
N GLU A 93 -24.54 12.50 -4.12
CA GLU A 93 -23.65 12.12 -5.22
C GLU A 93 -23.76 13.08 -6.41
N PRO A 94 -24.97 13.42 -6.93
CA PRO A 94 -25.11 14.38 -8.03
C PRO A 94 -24.57 15.77 -7.66
N ALA A 95 -24.77 16.23 -6.43
CA ALA A 95 -24.37 17.58 -6.00
C ALA A 95 -22.88 17.69 -5.62
N ASN A 96 -22.29 16.66 -5.01
CA ASN A 96 -20.96 16.75 -4.38
C ASN A 96 -19.88 15.91 -5.07
N LEU A 97 -20.25 14.91 -5.87
CA LEU A 97 -19.31 13.94 -6.44
C LEU A 97 -19.29 13.92 -7.98
N ARG A 98 -19.99 14.84 -8.66
CA ARG A 98 -20.09 14.91 -10.13
C ARG A 98 -18.72 14.93 -10.84
N SER A 99 -17.74 15.65 -10.28
CA SER A 99 -16.38 15.76 -10.82
C SER A 99 -15.40 14.71 -10.29
N LYS A 100 -15.86 13.78 -9.45
CA LYS A 100 -14.99 12.77 -8.79
C LYS A 100 -14.96 11.46 -9.58
N SER A 101 -13.82 10.79 -9.48
CA SER A 101 -13.60 9.50 -10.13
C SER A 101 -14.66 8.47 -9.73
N HIS A 102 -14.95 7.53 -10.62
CA HIS A 102 -15.83 6.39 -10.34
C HIS A 102 -15.35 5.58 -9.10
N PHE A 103 -14.03 5.48 -8.91
CA PHE A 103 -13.46 4.84 -7.72
C PHE A 103 -13.89 5.55 -6.43
N THR A 104 -13.82 6.88 -6.40
CA THR A 104 -14.23 7.67 -5.22
C THR A 104 -15.69 7.45 -4.88
N ARG A 105 -16.60 7.47 -5.87
CA ARG A 105 -18.04 7.21 -5.66
C ARG A 105 -18.28 5.82 -5.08
N ARG A 106 -17.62 4.80 -5.63
CA ARG A 106 -17.70 3.43 -5.12
C ARG A 106 -17.24 3.28 -3.67
N GLU A 107 -16.25 4.06 -3.22
CA GLU A 107 -15.81 4.02 -1.82
C GLU A 107 -16.83 4.64 -0.86
N TYR A 108 -17.60 5.64 -1.28
CA TYR A 108 -18.73 6.16 -0.51
C TYR A 108 -19.86 5.12 -0.40
N GLU A 109 -20.21 4.48 -1.51
CA GLU A 109 -21.22 3.41 -1.53
C GLU A 109 -20.87 2.27 -0.58
N LYS A 110 -19.60 1.81 -0.61
CA LYS A 110 -19.12 0.78 0.31
C LYS A 110 -19.22 1.18 1.77
N ALA A 111 -18.91 2.44 2.10
CA ALA A 111 -19.01 2.93 3.46
C ALA A 111 -20.47 2.92 3.95
N ILE A 112 -21.42 3.33 3.09
CA ILE A 112 -22.85 3.31 3.39
C ILE A 112 -23.37 1.88 3.52
N ALA A 113 -22.99 1.00 2.59
CA ALA A 113 -23.39 -0.42 2.62
C ALA A 113 -22.89 -1.11 3.90
N LYS A 114 -21.62 -0.90 4.29
CA LYS A 114 -21.05 -1.45 5.52
C LYS A 114 -21.70 -0.89 6.79
N LEU A 115 -22.13 0.38 6.78
CA LEU A 115 -22.89 0.95 7.88
C LEU A 115 -24.29 0.31 8.00
N CYS A 116 -24.97 0.07 6.88
CA CYS A 116 -26.25 -0.66 6.87
C CYS A 116 -26.09 -2.13 7.30
N GLU A 117 -24.98 -2.78 6.92
CA GLU A 117 -24.63 -4.13 7.37
C GLU A 117 -24.45 -4.18 8.89
N PHE A 118 -23.69 -3.25 9.46
CA PHE A 118 -23.55 -3.08 10.91
C PHE A 118 -24.89 -2.88 11.61
N ALA A 119 -25.76 -2.02 11.06
CA ALA A 119 -27.07 -1.74 11.62
C ALA A 119 -28.09 -2.87 11.38
N ARG A 120 -27.77 -3.86 10.52
CA ARG A 120 -28.66 -4.92 10.02
C ARG A 120 -29.98 -4.41 9.43
N ARG A 121 -29.98 -3.17 8.95
CA ARG A 121 -31.12 -2.47 8.36
C ARG A 121 -30.67 -1.24 7.61
N ASP A 122 -31.56 -0.67 6.82
CA ASP A 122 -31.35 0.65 6.25
C ASP A 122 -31.32 1.72 7.36
N VAL A 123 -30.19 2.44 7.42
CA VAL A 123 -30.00 3.57 8.32
C VAL A 123 -30.70 4.79 7.74
N SER A 124 -31.53 5.45 8.54
CA SER A 124 -32.14 6.72 8.11
C SER A 124 -31.15 7.88 8.29
N ILE A 125 -31.27 8.91 7.45
CA ILE A 125 -30.42 10.11 7.54
C ILE A 125 -30.58 10.84 8.88
N GLY A 126 -31.76 10.73 9.51
CA GLY A 126 -32.05 11.28 10.83
C GLY A 126 -31.38 10.51 11.98
N GLU A 127 -31.12 9.22 11.80
CA GLU A 127 -30.48 8.37 12.81
C GLU A 127 -28.95 8.35 12.67
N CYS A 128 -28.42 8.66 11.49
CA CYS A 128 -26.98 8.68 11.24
C CYS A 128 -26.32 9.90 11.89
N ASN A 129 -25.70 9.71 13.06
CA ASN A 129 -25.00 10.73 13.83
C ASN A 129 -23.60 10.24 14.27
N GLU A 130 -22.85 11.10 14.94
CA GLU A 130 -21.47 10.84 15.36
C GLU A 130 -21.35 9.57 16.20
N ARG A 131 -22.27 9.37 17.15
CA ARG A 131 -22.30 8.19 18.03
C ARG A 131 -22.54 6.90 17.26
N LEU A 132 -23.42 6.90 16.26
CA LEU A 132 -23.65 5.73 15.41
C LEU A 132 -22.42 5.41 14.54
N ILE A 133 -21.80 6.45 13.97
CA ILE A 133 -20.61 6.32 13.14
C ILE A 133 -19.43 5.77 13.96
N ASP A 134 -19.24 6.21 15.20
CA ASP A 134 -18.15 5.74 16.06
C ASP A 134 -18.32 4.28 16.48
N ARG A 135 -19.54 3.89 16.87
CA ARG A 135 -19.86 2.47 17.14
C ARG A 135 -19.66 1.58 15.91
N PHE A 136 -20.04 2.09 14.73
CA PHE A 136 -19.75 1.40 13.47
C PHE A 136 -18.25 1.24 13.24
N CYS A 137 -17.44 2.27 13.53
CA CYS A 137 -16.00 2.21 13.34
C CYS A 137 -15.35 1.17 14.25
N GLU A 138 -15.75 1.12 15.52
CA GLU A 138 -15.30 0.09 16.48
C GLU A 138 -15.66 -1.31 15.99
N TRP A 139 -16.92 -1.52 15.61
CA TRP A 139 -17.38 -2.78 15.04
C TRP A 139 -16.61 -3.16 13.77
N ALA A 140 -16.41 -2.22 12.85
CA ALA A 140 -15.73 -2.46 11.59
C ALA A 140 -14.28 -2.91 11.78
N ILE A 141 -13.58 -2.35 12.78
CA ILE A 141 -12.22 -2.79 13.15
C ILE A 141 -12.27 -4.23 13.68
N CYS A 142 -13.24 -4.55 14.55
CA CYS A 142 -13.45 -5.90 15.06
C CYS A 142 -13.87 -6.90 13.97
N ASP A 143 -14.61 -6.46 12.95
CA ASP A 143 -15.00 -7.21 11.74
C ASP A 143 -13.83 -7.39 10.75
N GLY A 144 -12.62 -6.95 11.13
CA GLY A 144 -11.39 -7.18 10.37
C GLY A 144 -11.10 -6.12 9.29
N LEU A 145 -11.82 -5.00 9.27
CA LEU A 145 -11.46 -3.87 8.41
C LEU A 145 -10.22 -3.16 8.96
N LEU A 146 -9.29 -2.81 8.06
CA LEU A 146 -8.11 -2.03 8.41
C LEU A 146 -8.51 -0.66 8.98
N TYR A 147 -7.78 -0.21 10.01
CA TYR A 147 -7.98 1.11 10.61
C TYR A 147 -8.03 2.25 9.57
N GLU A 148 -7.16 2.24 8.55
CA GLU A 148 -7.17 3.28 7.51
C GLU A 148 -8.44 3.25 6.65
N THR A 149 -8.97 2.06 6.37
CA THR A 149 -10.26 1.90 5.67
C THR A 149 -11.40 2.44 6.52
N VAL A 150 -11.41 2.10 7.82
CA VAL A 150 -12.42 2.58 8.77
C VAL A 150 -12.34 4.10 8.93
N ARG A 151 -11.12 4.67 8.98
CA ARG A 151 -10.88 6.12 8.98
C ARG A 151 -11.46 6.79 7.73
N HIS A 152 -11.29 6.20 6.55
CA HIS A 152 -11.89 6.71 5.31
C HIS A 152 -13.42 6.61 5.33
N TYR A 153 -13.98 5.48 5.77
CA TYR A 153 -15.43 5.28 5.88
C TYR A 153 -16.05 6.28 6.85
N ARG A 154 -15.43 6.50 8.03
CA ARG A 154 -15.81 7.56 8.98
C ARG A 154 -15.86 8.92 8.30
N ALA A 155 -14.85 9.25 7.50
CA ALA A 155 -14.79 10.53 6.79
C ALA A 155 -15.87 10.67 5.71
N TYR A 156 -16.19 9.61 4.97
CA TYR A 156 -17.25 9.60 3.96
C TYR A 156 -18.63 9.73 4.59
N LEU A 157 -18.93 8.93 5.60
CA LEU A 157 -20.21 8.97 6.32
C LEU A 157 -20.46 10.34 6.95
N ARG A 158 -19.47 10.92 7.65
CA ARG A 158 -19.57 12.28 8.21
C ARG A 158 -19.78 13.36 7.14
N ARG A 159 -19.27 13.18 5.92
CA ARG A 159 -19.51 14.14 4.81
C ARG A 159 -20.94 14.05 4.31
N VAL A 160 -21.47 12.85 4.12
CA VAL A 160 -22.86 12.63 3.69
C VAL A 160 -23.83 13.17 4.74
N VAL A 161 -23.60 12.88 6.02
CA VAL A 161 -24.44 13.37 7.13
C VAL A 161 -24.42 14.88 7.25
N ARG A 162 -23.24 15.53 7.19
CA ARG A 162 -23.15 16.99 7.27
C ARG A 162 -23.85 17.71 6.12
N ALA A 163 -23.80 17.16 4.92
CA ALA A 163 -24.49 17.73 3.77
C ALA A 163 -26.02 17.63 3.92
N ALA A 164 -26.53 16.59 4.59
CA ALA A 164 -27.95 16.45 4.87
C ALA A 164 -28.41 17.25 6.08
N ARG A 165 -27.56 17.35 7.11
CA ARG A 165 -27.88 17.91 8.43
C ARG A 165 -26.70 18.74 8.95
N PRO A 166 -26.59 20.01 8.53
CA PRO A 166 -25.60 20.94 9.08
C PRO A 166 -25.71 21.00 10.61
N GLY A 167 -24.57 20.98 11.31
CA GLY A 167 -24.51 20.91 12.78
C GLY A 167 -24.43 19.49 13.37
N VAL A 168 -24.64 18.43 12.58
CA VAL A 168 -24.42 17.04 13.00
C VAL A 168 -23.08 16.54 12.46
N CYS A 169 -22.28 15.87 13.31
CA CYS A 169 -20.90 15.45 13.02
C CYS A 169 -19.96 16.64 12.70
N GLU A 170 -19.89 17.61 13.61
CA GLU A 170 -19.14 18.85 13.41
C GLU A 170 -17.69 18.61 12.98
N LYS A 171 -17.19 19.53 12.15
CA LYS A 171 -15.81 19.49 11.69
C LYS A 171 -14.92 19.93 12.87
N GLN A 172 -13.91 19.14 13.22
CA GLN A 172 -12.82 19.63 14.09
C GLN A 172 -12.31 20.96 13.54
N SER A 173 -12.13 21.95 14.42
CA SER A 173 -11.58 23.25 14.06
C SER A 173 -10.22 23.07 13.37
N GLY A 174 -10.06 23.69 12.20
CA GLY A 174 -8.86 23.57 11.36
C GLY A 174 -9.17 23.29 9.89
N LYS A 175 -8.42 23.92 8.98
CA LYS A 175 -8.47 23.63 7.53
C LYS A 175 -7.77 22.30 7.27
N ARG A 176 -8.42 21.35 6.59
CA ARG A 176 -7.72 20.14 6.10
C ARG A 176 -6.76 20.56 4.97
N PRO A 177 -5.64 19.85 4.74
CA PRO A 177 -4.63 20.24 3.74
C PRO A 177 -5.15 20.45 2.30
N HIS A 178 -6.29 19.85 1.94
CA HIS A 178 -6.94 19.99 0.62
C HIS A 178 -8.08 21.02 0.59
N GLU A 179 -8.47 21.52 1.76
CA GLU A 179 -9.47 22.59 1.95
C GLU A 179 -8.78 23.93 2.29
N ALA A 180 -7.46 23.91 2.49
CA ALA A 180 -6.65 25.08 2.19
C ALA A 180 -6.84 25.37 0.70
N GLU A 181 -7.05 26.64 0.35
CA GLU A 181 -6.96 27.07 -1.04
C GLU A 181 -5.70 26.47 -1.66
N PRO A 182 -5.71 26.09 -2.96
CA PRO A 182 -4.50 25.64 -3.61
C PRO A 182 -3.45 26.71 -3.37
N VAL A 183 -2.51 26.42 -2.46
CA VAL A 183 -1.37 27.29 -2.21
C VAL A 183 -0.69 27.35 -3.57
N GLY A 184 -0.78 28.49 -4.25
CA GLY A 184 -0.14 28.70 -5.53
C GLY A 184 1.27 28.16 -5.45
N ASN A 185 1.71 27.40 -6.47
CA ASN A 185 2.90 26.55 -6.48
C ASN A 185 3.80 26.75 -5.24
N ILE A 186 3.63 25.91 -4.21
CA ILE A 186 4.37 26.02 -2.94
C ILE A 186 5.86 26.27 -3.20
N ASP A 187 6.41 25.66 -4.24
CA ASP A 187 7.81 25.82 -4.60
C ASP A 187 8.17 27.24 -5.03
N LYS A 188 7.27 27.97 -5.73
CA LYS A 188 7.45 29.40 -6.03
C LYS A 188 7.43 30.26 -4.77
N ALA A 189 6.55 29.94 -3.80
CA ALA A 189 6.50 30.67 -2.54
C ALA A 189 7.74 30.38 -1.65
N LEU A 190 8.43 29.26 -1.88
CA LEU A 190 9.68 28.92 -1.21
C LEU A 190 10.91 29.49 -1.91
N ASP A 191 10.83 29.72 -3.22
CA ASP A 191 11.90 30.24 -4.06
C ASP A 191 12.07 31.75 -3.90
N VAL A 192 12.64 32.14 -2.75
CA VAL A 192 13.09 33.51 -2.48
C VAL A 192 14.61 33.56 -2.46
N GLU A 193 15.16 34.74 -2.74
CA GLU A 193 16.61 34.96 -2.69
C GLU A 193 17.18 34.61 -1.31
N GLY A 194 18.33 33.93 -1.28
CA GLY A 194 18.95 33.44 -0.04
C GLY A 194 18.22 32.28 0.65
N SER A 195 17.12 31.77 0.09
CA SER A 195 16.39 30.64 0.69
C SER A 195 17.19 29.33 0.67
N LEU A 196 16.92 28.49 1.67
CA LEU A 196 17.40 27.12 1.74
C LEU A 196 16.89 26.29 0.55
N TRP A 197 15.68 26.61 0.04
CA TRP A 197 15.10 25.99 -1.14
C TRP A 197 15.96 26.25 -2.39
N ARG A 198 16.22 27.53 -2.68
CA ARG A 198 17.05 27.94 -3.81
C ARG A 198 18.48 27.45 -3.67
N PHE A 199 19.07 27.57 -2.48
CA PHE A 199 20.38 27.01 -2.17
C PHE A 199 20.47 25.50 -2.44
N PHE A 200 19.45 24.73 -2.05
CA PHE A 200 19.42 23.30 -2.33
C PHE A 200 19.41 23.02 -3.83
N HIS A 201 18.55 23.70 -4.59
CA HIS A 201 18.36 23.44 -6.02
C HIS A 201 19.51 23.94 -6.90
N GLU A 202 20.04 25.14 -6.63
CA GLU A 202 21.04 25.81 -7.46
C GLU A 202 22.47 25.51 -7.03
N VAL A 203 22.71 25.20 -5.76
CA VAL A 203 24.08 25.07 -5.22
C VAL A 203 24.37 23.66 -4.70
N TYR A 204 23.53 23.12 -3.82
CA TYR A 204 23.82 21.83 -3.19
C TYR A 204 23.62 20.65 -4.14
N LYS A 205 22.43 20.55 -4.75
CA LYS A 205 22.04 19.43 -5.63
C LYS A 205 23.01 19.26 -6.81
N PRO A 206 23.37 20.32 -7.58
CA PRO A 206 24.24 20.17 -8.75
C PRO A 206 25.67 19.79 -8.42
N ILE A 207 26.07 19.81 -7.15
CA ILE A 207 27.45 19.53 -6.72
C ILE A 207 27.53 18.24 -5.91
N ARG A 208 26.60 18.02 -4.99
CA ARG A 208 26.63 16.89 -4.05
C ARG A 208 25.75 15.73 -4.49
N LEU A 209 24.77 15.95 -5.37
CA LEU A 209 23.76 14.96 -5.75
C LEU A 209 23.74 14.64 -7.27
N ILE A 210 24.79 14.97 -8.03
CA ILE A 210 24.88 14.74 -9.49
C ILE A 210 24.55 13.29 -9.86
N ASP A 211 25.24 12.34 -9.22
CA ASP A 211 25.10 10.91 -9.47
C ASP A 211 24.29 10.21 -8.38
N ARG A 212 23.24 10.89 -7.88
CA ARG A 212 22.37 10.33 -6.84
C ARG A 212 20.97 10.07 -7.40
N PRO A 213 20.33 8.95 -7.01
CA PRO A 213 18.98 8.66 -7.47
C PRO A 213 17.99 9.76 -7.12
N GLN A 214 17.02 10.01 -8.00
CA GLN A 214 15.97 11.03 -7.80
C GLN A 214 15.26 10.88 -6.44
N THR A 215 15.08 9.65 -5.95
CA THR A 215 14.49 9.41 -4.60
C THR A 215 15.28 10.04 -3.44
N THR A 216 16.60 10.18 -3.58
CA THR A 216 17.44 10.89 -2.62
C THR A 216 17.17 12.38 -2.70
N VAL A 217 17.14 12.94 -3.93
CA VAL A 217 16.80 14.35 -4.18
C VAL A 217 15.41 14.67 -3.62
N ASP A 218 14.41 13.84 -3.90
CA ASP A 218 13.05 13.99 -3.39
C ASP A 218 13.01 14.00 -1.86
N SER A 219 13.85 13.19 -1.21
CA SER A 219 13.93 13.17 0.24
C SER A 219 14.42 14.51 0.80
N TYR A 220 15.44 15.13 0.20
CA TYR A 220 15.87 16.49 0.57
C TYR A 220 14.75 17.51 0.35
N ILE A 221 14.11 17.50 -0.83
CA ILE A 221 12.98 18.38 -1.16
C ILE A 221 11.88 18.31 -0.09
N GLN A 222 11.46 17.09 0.27
CA GLN A 222 10.40 16.90 1.26
C GLN A 222 10.79 17.43 2.65
N ILE A 223 12.07 17.33 3.02
CA ILE A 223 12.56 17.83 4.30
C ILE A 223 12.61 19.35 4.32
N VAL A 224 13.12 19.98 3.25
CA VAL A 224 13.12 21.45 3.13
C VAL A 224 11.69 21.99 3.16
N ARG A 225 10.76 21.42 2.40
CA ARG A 225 9.34 21.80 2.45
C ARG A 225 8.75 21.67 3.85
N ARG A 226 9.11 20.62 4.59
CA ARG A 226 8.61 20.38 5.94
C ARG A 226 9.18 21.37 6.95
N LEU A 227 10.44 21.77 6.79
CA LEU A 227 11.08 22.82 7.59
C LEU A 227 10.43 24.18 7.30
N CYS A 228 10.25 24.57 6.05
CA CYS A 228 9.57 25.82 5.72
C CYS A 228 8.12 25.84 6.23
N ARG A 229 7.42 24.69 6.19
CA ARG A 229 6.07 24.57 6.79
C ARG A 229 6.07 24.69 8.32
N HIS A 230 7.16 24.30 9.01
CA HIS A 230 7.31 24.52 10.45
C HIS A 230 7.34 26.01 10.78
N VAL A 231 8.13 26.76 10.01
CA VAL A 231 8.30 28.20 10.19
C VAL A 231 7.10 28.99 9.65
N GLY A 232 6.35 28.42 8.71
CA GLY A 232 5.22 29.08 8.04
C GLY A 232 5.62 29.95 6.84
N ARG A 233 6.90 29.98 6.49
CA ARG A 233 7.46 30.73 5.34
C ARG A 233 8.72 30.05 4.81
N SER A 234 9.30 30.58 3.74
CA SER A 234 10.63 30.15 3.30
C SER A 234 11.67 30.45 4.37
N VAL A 235 12.59 29.51 4.57
CA VAL A 235 13.73 29.60 5.50
C VAL A 235 14.95 30.04 4.71
N LEU A 236 15.62 31.08 5.15
CA LEU A 236 16.89 31.55 4.58
C LEU A 236 18.05 30.69 5.08
N VAL A 237 19.11 30.60 4.28
CA VAL A 237 20.32 29.84 4.68
C VAL A 237 20.94 30.41 5.95
N CYS A 238 20.97 31.73 6.11
CA CYS A 238 21.52 32.42 7.27
C CYS A 238 20.68 32.25 8.55
N GLU A 239 19.43 31.77 8.44
CA GLU A 239 18.54 31.51 9.58
C GLU A 239 18.72 30.11 10.18
N LEU A 240 19.57 29.27 9.58
CA LEU A 240 19.88 27.96 10.15
C LEU A 240 20.60 28.11 11.49
N SER A 241 19.93 27.69 12.56
CA SER A 241 20.45 27.71 13.93
C SER A 241 20.07 26.44 14.68
N ASP A 242 20.76 26.18 15.79
CA ASP A 242 20.48 24.99 16.60
C ASP A 242 19.06 25.08 17.18
N ASP A 243 18.58 26.28 17.52
CA ASP A 243 17.22 26.53 18.01
C ASP A 243 16.15 26.24 16.96
N LEU A 244 16.34 26.72 15.72
CA LEU A 244 15.41 26.45 14.63
C LEU A 244 15.31 24.96 14.34
N VAL A 245 16.46 24.29 14.26
CA VAL A 245 16.51 22.85 13.98
C VAL A 245 15.93 22.05 15.14
N SER A 246 16.26 22.38 16.38
CA SER A 246 15.74 21.70 17.58
C SER A 246 14.23 21.88 17.74
N SER A 247 13.72 23.10 17.50
CA SER A 247 12.29 23.39 17.46
C SER A 247 11.58 22.58 16.37
N HIS A 248 12.18 22.51 15.18
CA HIS A 248 11.64 21.70 14.08
C HIS A 248 11.54 20.22 14.44
N ILE A 249 12.61 19.65 15.00
CA ILE A 249 12.66 18.25 15.41
C ILE A 249 11.65 17.97 16.53
N SER A 250 11.51 18.87 17.50
CA SER A 250 10.52 18.76 18.59
C SER A 250 9.10 18.66 18.03
N ARG A 251 8.74 19.54 17.08
CA ARG A 251 7.43 19.47 16.39
C ARG A 251 7.25 18.17 15.60
N LEU A 252 8.32 17.60 15.02
CA LEU A 252 8.21 16.30 14.35
C LEU A 252 7.84 15.18 15.33
N LEU A 253 8.42 15.21 16.53
CA LEU A 253 8.15 14.22 17.58
C LEU A 253 6.73 14.37 18.16
N GLU A 254 6.26 15.60 18.34
CA GLU A 254 4.86 15.89 18.73
C GLU A 254 3.85 15.41 17.66
N GLY A 255 4.25 15.38 16.39
CA GLY A 255 3.45 14.89 15.27
C GLY A 255 3.49 13.37 15.06
N ASP A 256 3.76 12.58 16.11
CA ASP A 256 3.83 11.11 16.11
C ASP A 256 4.89 10.49 15.17
N LEU A 257 5.88 11.26 14.71
CA LEU A 257 6.97 10.68 13.92
C LEU A 257 7.97 9.97 14.83
N SER A 258 8.42 8.79 14.41
CA SER A 258 9.47 8.07 15.14
C SER A 258 10.78 8.86 15.16
N ALA A 259 11.56 8.70 16.23
CA ALA A 259 12.91 9.25 16.35
C ALA A 259 13.82 8.89 15.17
N GLN A 260 13.64 7.71 14.57
CA GLN A 260 14.36 7.31 13.35
C GLN A 260 14.02 8.21 12.16
N THR A 261 12.74 8.53 11.97
CA THR A 261 12.29 9.42 10.90
C THR A 261 12.76 10.85 11.13
N ALA A 262 12.65 11.34 12.37
CA ALA A 262 13.17 12.65 12.76
C ALA A 262 14.68 12.77 12.53
N ASN A 263 15.47 11.75 12.92
CA ASN A 263 16.91 11.70 12.64
C ASN A 263 17.23 11.63 11.14
N SER A 264 16.36 11.03 10.31
CA SER A 264 16.51 11.09 8.85
C SER A 264 16.35 12.51 8.33
N SER A 265 15.36 13.25 8.84
CA SER A 265 15.18 14.68 8.53
C SER A 265 16.37 15.51 8.97
N LEU A 266 16.81 15.32 10.22
CA LEU A 266 17.94 16.01 10.80
C LEU A 266 19.21 15.83 9.97
N ARG A 267 19.55 14.60 9.56
CA ARG A 267 20.75 14.34 8.74
C ARG A 267 20.80 15.16 7.45
N HIS A 268 19.68 15.35 6.76
CA HIS A 268 19.66 16.16 5.53
C HIS A 268 19.80 17.65 5.83
N ILE A 269 19.12 18.16 6.87
CA ILE A 269 19.26 19.56 7.29
C ILE A 269 20.71 19.85 7.69
N LEU A 270 21.31 19.00 8.52
CA LEU A 270 22.71 19.12 8.92
C LEU A 270 23.68 19.04 7.74
N ALA A 271 23.38 18.23 6.73
CA ALA A 271 24.20 18.15 5.52
C ALA A 271 24.16 19.46 4.71
N LEU A 272 22.97 20.05 4.56
CA LEU A 272 22.80 21.37 3.92
C LEU A 272 23.53 22.46 4.70
N TRP A 273 23.32 22.51 6.02
CA TRP A 273 23.94 23.50 6.90
C TRP A 273 25.46 23.41 6.87
N ARG A 274 26.04 22.23 7.07
CA ARG A 274 27.51 22.05 6.99
C ARG A 274 28.07 22.43 5.63
N PHE A 275 27.32 22.23 4.55
CA PHE A 275 27.76 22.64 3.22
C PHE A 275 27.67 24.15 3.03
N ALA A 276 26.63 24.81 3.54
CA ALA A 276 26.51 26.27 3.56
C ALA A 276 27.66 26.92 4.34
N TYR A 277 28.00 26.36 5.51
CA TYR A 277 29.15 26.79 6.31
C TYR A 277 30.47 26.67 5.53
N LYS A 278 30.72 25.51 4.88
CA LYS A 278 31.90 25.32 4.03
C LYS A 278 31.99 26.31 2.86
N ARG A 279 30.84 26.84 2.42
CA ARG A 279 30.73 27.87 1.37
C ARG A 279 30.80 29.29 1.92
N LYS A 280 30.97 29.47 3.23
CA LYS A 280 30.98 30.77 3.93
C LYS A 280 29.70 31.58 3.72
N LEU A 281 28.56 30.89 3.59
CA LEU A 281 27.23 31.50 3.52
C LEU A 281 26.57 31.65 4.90
N ILE A 282 27.15 30.99 5.89
CA ILE A 282 26.78 31.05 7.30
C ILE A 282 28.03 30.77 8.13
N ASP A 283 28.16 31.43 9.28
CA ASP A 283 29.37 31.38 10.10
C ASP A 283 29.26 30.40 11.29
N THR A 284 28.13 29.71 11.42
CA THR A 284 27.87 28.75 12.49
C THR A 284 27.85 27.32 11.96
N LEU A 285 28.40 26.40 12.76
CA LEU A 285 28.29 24.97 12.55
C LEU A 285 27.21 24.39 13.45
N PRO A 286 26.45 23.38 12.97
CA PRO A 286 25.43 22.74 13.80
C PRO A 286 26.03 21.96 14.97
N GLN A 287 25.48 22.16 16.16
CA GLN A 287 25.75 21.37 17.36
C GLN A 287 24.61 20.40 17.71
N VAL A 288 23.47 20.47 17.01
CA VAL A 288 22.35 19.53 17.24
C VAL A 288 22.77 18.07 17.06
N GLU A 289 22.57 17.27 18.11
CA GLU A 289 22.82 15.83 18.11
C GLU A 289 21.63 15.01 17.59
N LEU A 290 21.93 13.79 17.13
CA LEU A 290 20.89 12.84 16.74
C LEU A 290 20.18 12.29 17.98
N LEU A 291 18.85 12.14 17.88
CA LEU A 291 18.03 11.54 18.94
C LEU A 291 18.47 10.10 19.23
N PRO A 292 18.47 9.66 20.50
CA PRO A 292 18.73 8.27 20.84
C PRO A 292 17.67 7.35 20.25
N ILE A 293 18.10 6.24 19.65
CA ILE A 293 17.20 5.24 19.06
C ILE A 293 17.42 3.90 19.75
N PRO A 294 16.37 3.31 20.35
CA PRO A 294 16.47 1.96 20.92
C PRO A 294 16.95 0.95 19.88
N LYS A 295 18.09 0.30 20.16
CA LYS A 295 18.63 -0.77 19.31
C LYS A 295 17.78 -2.02 19.52
N ARG A 296 16.93 -2.34 18.54
CA ARG A 296 16.13 -3.57 18.56
C ARG A 296 16.88 -4.70 17.88
N GLN A 297 16.93 -5.86 18.53
CA GLN A 297 17.49 -7.05 17.92
C GLN A 297 16.76 -7.40 16.61
N PRO A 298 17.50 -7.83 15.57
CA PRO A 298 16.90 -8.34 14.35
C PRO A 298 16.08 -9.59 14.64
N ARG A 299 15.00 -9.77 13.89
CA ARG A 299 14.19 -10.98 13.90
C ARG A 299 14.11 -11.54 12.50
N ALA A 300 14.32 -12.85 12.38
CA ALA A 300 14.12 -13.67 11.20
C ALA A 300 12.86 -14.53 11.36
N TRP A 301 12.34 -15.04 10.25
CA TRP A 301 11.43 -16.19 10.24
C TRP A 301 12.23 -17.48 10.50
N SER A 302 11.61 -18.45 11.18
CA SER A 302 12.12 -19.83 11.17
C SER A 302 11.85 -20.50 9.81
N VAL A 303 12.56 -21.60 9.52
CA VAL A 303 12.33 -22.39 8.30
C VAL A 303 10.88 -22.90 8.22
N ALA A 304 10.32 -23.37 9.34
CA ALA A 304 8.92 -23.77 9.41
C ALA A 304 7.96 -22.62 9.07
N GLN A 305 8.24 -21.40 9.54
CA GLN A 305 7.44 -20.22 9.20
C GLN A 305 7.55 -19.85 7.72
N ILE A 306 8.71 -20.02 7.08
CA ILE A 306 8.84 -19.88 5.63
C ILE A 306 7.95 -20.92 4.92
N GLY A 307 7.93 -22.16 5.39
CA GLY A 307 7.01 -23.20 4.89
C GLY A 307 5.54 -22.79 4.99
N MET A 308 5.12 -22.23 6.13
CA MET A 308 3.74 -21.72 6.32
C MET A 308 3.41 -20.57 5.35
N ILE A 309 4.37 -19.68 5.08
CA ILE A 309 4.20 -18.60 4.11
C ILE A 309 4.02 -19.17 2.70
N LEU A 310 4.84 -20.13 2.29
CA LEU A 310 4.76 -20.77 0.97
C LEU A 310 3.44 -21.54 0.79
N ALA A 311 2.99 -22.27 1.82
CA ALA A 311 1.68 -22.91 1.81
C ALA A 311 0.56 -21.88 1.62
N SER A 312 0.61 -20.77 2.35
CA SER A 312 -0.37 -19.69 2.23
C SER A 312 -0.36 -18.99 0.86
N CYS A 313 0.78 -18.97 0.17
CA CYS A 313 0.85 -18.48 -1.21
C CYS A 313 0.02 -19.34 -2.17
N GLN A 314 -0.10 -20.65 -1.94
CA GLN A 314 -0.89 -21.55 -2.81
C GLN A 314 -2.37 -21.19 -2.84
N GLU A 315 -2.86 -20.53 -1.78
CA GLU A 315 -4.24 -20.06 -1.65
C GLU A 315 -4.49 -18.70 -2.32
N GLU A 316 -3.47 -18.05 -2.88
CA GLU A 316 -3.67 -16.79 -3.61
C GLU A 316 -4.43 -17.03 -4.92
N THR A 317 -5.59 -16.39 -5.04
CA THR A 317 -6.44 -16.48 -6.23
C THR A 317 -6.14 -15.35 -7.23
N GLY A 318 -6.52 -15.59 -8.49
CA GLY A 318 -6.34 -14.61 -9.57
C GLY A 318 -4.94 -14.61 -10.16
N TYR A 319 -4.54 -13.46 -10.71
CA TYR A 319 -3.35 -13.34 -11.54
C TYR A 319 -2.52 -12.10 -11.21
N VAL A 320 -1.20 -12.21 -11.34
CA VAL A 320 -0.27 -11.09 -11.42
C VAL A 320 0.13 -10.96 -12.89
N GLY A 321 -0.49 -9.99 -13.58
CA GLY A 321 -0.43 -9.94 -15.04
C GLY A 321 -1.10 -11.19 -15.64
N THR A 322 -0.32 -12.01 -16.34
CA THR A 322 -0.78 -13.27 -16.95
C THR A 322 -0.39 -14.51 -16.15
N ILE A 323 0.22 -14.34 -14.97
CA ILE A 323 0.78 -15.44 -14.17
C ILE A 323 -0.18 -15.74 -13.02
N PRO A 324 -0.55 -17.01 -12.75
CA PRO A 324 -1.32 -17.37 -11.57
C PRO A 324 -0.66 -16.82 -10.30
N ALA A 325 -1.42 -16.05 -9.50
CA ALA A 325 -0.87 -15.33 -8.35
C ALA A 325 -0.16 -16.28 -7.36
N ALA A 326 -0.74 -17.46 -7.12
CA ALA A 326 -0.16 -18.49 -6.27
C ALA A 326 1.25 -18.92 -6.68
N LYS A 327 1.48 -19.15 -7.98
CA LYS A 327 2.80 -19.57 -8.51
C LYS A 327 3.78 -18.41 -8.49
N TRP A 328 3.32 -17.21 -8.85
CA TRP A 328 4.13 -15.99 -8.82
C TRP A 328 4.70 -15.70 -7.43
N TRP A 329 3.86 -15.78 -6.39
CA TRP A 329 4.26 -15.51 -5.02
C TRP A 329 5.25 -16.55 -4.47
N GLN A 330 5.02 -17.84 -4.74
CA GLN A 330 5.95 -18.90 -4.33
C GLN A 330 7.33 -18.68 -4.95
N ALA A 331 7.39 -18.46 -6.26
CA ALA A 331 8.65 -18.24 -6.97
C ALA A 331 9.41 -17.01 -6.45
N LEU A 332 8.71 -15.89 -6.21
CA LEU A 332 9.33 -14.68 -5.66
C LEU A 332 9.90 -14.91 -4.26
N ILE A 333 9.14 -15.55 -3.37
CA ILE A 333 9.54 -15.77 -1.98
C ILE A 333 10.73 -16.71 -1.90
N LEU A 334 10.71 -17.81 -2.65
CA LEU A 334 11.82 -18.76 -2.75
C LEU A 334 13.08 -18.10 -3.31
N THR A 335 12.93 -17.29 -4.36
CA THR A 335 14.06 -16.54 -4.93
C THR A 335 14.68 -15.58 -3.91
N ILE A 336 13.86 -14.82 -3.17
CA ILE A 336 14.37 -13.94 -2.10
C ILE A 336 14.97 -14.75 -0.95
N TYR A 337 14.44 -15.93 -0.66
CA TYR A 337 14.94 -16.81 0.40
C TYR A 337 16.35 -17.36 0.08
N ASP A 338 16.57 -17.87 -1.13
CA ASP A 338 17.89 -18.41 -1.53
C ASP A 338 18.95 -17.31 -1.66
N THR A 339 18.56 -16.17 -2.22
CA THR A 339 19.51 -15.10 -2.60
C THR A 339 19.68 -14.03 -1.53
N GLY A 340 18.68 -13.87 -0.66
CA GLY A 340 18.58 -12.76 0.26
C GLY A 340 18.36 -11.42 -0.43
N LEU A 341 18.00 -11.35 -1.72
CA LEU A 341 17.89 -10.08 -2.45
C LEU A 341 16.95 -9.05 -1.80
N ARG A 342 17.22 -7.77 -2.04
CA ARG A 342 16.26 -6.71 -1.70
C ARG A 342 15.05 -6.84 -2.63
N LYS A 343 13.84 -6.62 -2.10
CA LYS A 343 12.58 -6.73 -2.87
C LYS A 343 12.64 -6.01 -4.22
N ASN A 344 13.13 -4.77 -4.27
CA ASN A 344 13.20 -4.02 -5.53
C ASN A 344 14.16 -4.66 -6.54
N ALA A 345 15.31 -5.17 -6.08
CA ALA A 345 16.27 -5.88 -6.95
C ALA A 345 15.63 -7.16 -7.50
N ALA A 346 14.93 -7.93 -6.65
CA ALA A 346 14.20 -9.11 -7.08
C ALA A 346 13.13 -8.79 -8.14
N LEU A 347 12.37 -7.70 -7.98
CA LEU A 347 11.34 -7.28 -8.94
C LEU A 347 11.90 -6.68 -10.25
N MET A 348 13.19 -6.35 -10.29
CA MET A 348 13.88 -5.88 -11.50
C MET A 348 14.53 -7.02 -12.27
N LEU A 349 14.59 -8.24 -11.73
CA LEU A 349 15.18 -9.37 -12.43
C LEU A 349 14.45 -9.65 -13.75
N GLU A 350 15.23 -9.88 -14.79
CA GLU A 350 14.78 -10.32 -16.11
C GLU A 350 14.97 -11.82 -16.24
N ARG A 351 14.26 -12.44 -17.20
CA ARG A 351 14.41 -13.88 -17.45
C ARG A 351 15.81 -14.24 -17.93
N GLU A 352 16.44 -13.39 -18.74
CA GLU A 352 17.79 -13.63 -19.27
C GLU A 352 18.86 -13.73 -18.18
N HIS A 353 18.57 -13.21 -16.99
CA HIS A 353 19.45 -13.33 -15.83
C HIS A 353 19.42 -14.72 -15.17
N VAL A 354 18.50 -15.60 -15.58
CA VAL A 354 18.34 -16.93 -15.01
C VAL A 354 18.80 -17.99 -16.01
N ASP A 355 19.81 -18.76 -15.62
CA ASP A 355 20.09 -20.04 -16.25
C ASP A 355 19.32 -21.13 -15.52
N LEU A 356 18.28 -21.65 -16.16
CA LEU A 356 17.45 -22.72 -15.59
C LEU A 356 18.19 -24.06 -15.54
N SER A 357 19.10 -24.32 -16.49
CA SER A 357 19.83 -25.58 -16.59
C SER A 357 20.91 -25.67 -15.53
N GLU A 358 21.71 -24.60 -15.41
CA GLU A 358 22.76 -24.48 -14.43
C GLU A 358 22.28 -23.85 -13.13
N ARG A 359 21.00 -23.57 -12.96
CA ARG A 359 20.42 -23.04 -11.71
C ARG A 359 21.15 -21.79 -11.20
N TRP A 360 21.62 -20.94 -12.10
CA TRP A 360 22.29 -19.68 -11.75
C TRP A 360 21.34 -18.50 -11.92
N LEU A 361 21.44 -17.56 -10.99
CA LEU A 361 20.85 -16.24 -11.10
C LEU A 361 21.96 -15.20 -11.07
N PHE A 362 22.13 -14.49 -12.18
CA PHE A 362 22.93 -13.28 -12.26
C PHE A 362 22.10 -12.08 -11.80
N VAL A 363 22.72 -11.15 -11.07
CA VAL A 363 22.07 -9.92 -10.62
C VAL A 363 22.94 -8.74 -11.02
N PRO A 364 22.51 -7.97 -12.04
CA PRO A 364 23.22 -6.79 -12.50
C PRO A 364 23.50 -5.76 -11.40
N ALA A 365 24.60 -5.01 -11.54
CA ALA A 365 25.03 -4.00 -10.57
C ALA A 365 23.97 -2.91 -10.34
N ASP A 366 23.37 -2.40 -11.42
CA ASP A 366 22.37 -1.32 -11.42
C ASP A 366 21.05 -1.69 -10.72
N HIS A 367 20.74 -2.98 -10.63
CA HIS A 367 19.59 -3.50 -9.85
C HIS A 367 19.86 -3.45 -8.35
N GLN A 368 21.13 -3.31 -7.94
CA GLN A 368 21.57 -3.44 -6.57
C GLN A 368 21.94 -2.09 -5.94
N LYS A 369 21.60 -1.93 -4.66
CA LYS A 369 21.90 -0.68 -3.92
C LYS A 369 23.40 -0.41 -3.81
N GLN A 370 24.21 -1.47 -3.77
CA GLN A 370 25.66 -1.38 -3.66
C GLN A 370 26.37 -1.17 -5.01
N ASN A 371 25.63 -1.17 -6.13
CA ASN A 371 26.16 -1.05 -7.48
C ASN A 371 27.26 -2.08 -7.79
N ALA A 372 26.99 -3.34 -7.45
CA ALA A 372 27.90 -4.46 -7.68
C ALA A 372 27.12 -5.69 -8.11
N GLU A 373 27.68 -6.42 -9.08
CA GLU A 373 27.10 -7.66 -9.60
C GLU A 373 27.20 -8.78 -8.57
N GLN A 374 26.24 -9.70 -8.60
CA GLN A 374 26.29 -10.92 -7.79
C GLN A 374 25.72 -12.10 -8.57
N ASN A 375 26.31 -13.27 -8.35
CA ASN A 375 25.80 -14.54 -8.87
C ASN A 375 25.34 -15.41 -7.71
N PHE A 376 24.18 -16.05 -7.87
CA PHE A 376 23.61 -16.93 -6.88
C PHE A 376 23.27 -18.28 -7.51
N ARG A 377 23.68 -19.37 -6.88
CA ARG A 377 23.16 -20.69 -7.22
C ARG A 377 21.81 -20.85 -6.51
N LEU A 378 20.79 -21.23 -7.26
CA LEU A 378 19.44 -21.44 -6.77
C LEU A 378 19.21 -22.91 -6.42
N SER A 379 18.39 -23.15 -5.40
CA SER A 379 17.96 -24.51 -5.06
C SER A 379 17.04 -25.08 -6.14
N ASN A 380 16.92 -26.41 -6.19
CA ASN A 380 15.99 -27.07 -7.12
C ASN A 380 14.56 -26.57 -6.90
N GLN A 381 14.13 -26.43 -5.64
CA GLN A 381 12.80 -25.93 -5.31
C GLN A 381 12.53 -24.53 -5.88
N THR A 382 13.51 -23.63 -5.82
CA THR A 382 13.39 -22.28 -6.40
C THR A 382 13.32 -22.35 -7.91
N ILE A 383 14.13 -23.19 -8.55
CA ILE A 383 14.15 -23.36 -10.00
C ILE A 383 12.84 -23.96 -10.51
N ASP A 384 12.29 -24.97 -9.83
CA ASP A 384 11.00 -25.55 -10.16
C ASP A 384 9.88 -24.51 -10.08
N ALA A 385 9.90 -23.67 -9.03
CA ALA A 385 8.94 -22.58 -8.87
C ALA A 385 9.09 -21.48 -9.94
N ILE A 386 10.33 -21.17 -10.36
CA ILE A 386 10.58 -20.24 -11.47
C ILE A 386 10.11 -20.84 -12.79
N HIS A 387 10.37 -22.13 -13.02
CA HIS A 387 9.98 -22.85 -14.23
C HIS A 387 8.46 -22.82 -14.45
N GLU A 388 7.68 -23.01 -13.37
CA GLU A 388 6.21 -22.90 -13.37
C GLU A 388 5.67 -21.56 -13.84
N ILE A 389 6.41 -20.47 -13.61
CA ILE A 389 6.04 -19.13 -14.06
C ILE A 389 6.76 -18.72 -15.35
N TRP A 390 7.59 -19.58 -15.93
CA TRP A 390 8.43 -19.26 -17.07
C TRP A 390 7.61 -19.04 -18.34
N ARG A 391 7.88 -17.93 -19.05
CA ARG A 391 7.21 -17.56 -20.30
C ARG A 391 8.23 -16.88 -21.22
N PRO A 392 8.64 -17.50 -22.35
CA PRO A 392 9.68 -16.96 -23.23
C PRO A 392 9.43 -15.54 -23.73
N ALA A 393 8.18 -15.15 -23.98
CA ALA A 393 7.88 -13.79 -24.45
C ALA A 393 7.97 -12.69 -23.38
N ARG A 394 8.19 -13.04 -22.10
CA ARG A 394 8.18 -12.07 -20.99
C ARG A 394 9.59 -11.55 -20.69
N GLN A 395 9.79 -10.24 -20.58
CA GLN A 395 11.09 -9.71 -20.18
C GLN A 395 11.37 -9.94 -18.67
N LEU A 396 10.56 -9.34 -17.81
CA LEU A 396 10.73 -9.45 -16.36
C LEU A 396 10.45 -10.87 -15.86
N LEU A 397 11.29 -11.34 -14.94
CA LEU A 397 11.07 -12.60 -14.23
C LEU A 397 9.81 -12.49 -13.35
N PHE A 398 9.71 -11.40 -12.56
CA PHE A 398 8.61 -11.13 -11.63
C PHE A 398 7.88 -9.81 -11.97
N PRO A 399 7.02 -9.78 -13.00
CA PRO A 399 6.27 -8.57 -13.33
C PRO A 399 5.32 -8.19 -12.19
N TRP A 400 5.18 -6.89 -11.91
CA TRP A 400 4.18 -6.38 -10.97
C TRP A 400 3.41 -5.20 -11.60
N PRO A 401 2.06 -5.21 -11.64
CA PRO A 401 1.26 -4.21 -12.34
C PRO A 401 1.47 -2.74 -11.92
N GLY A 402 2.01 -2.49 -10.72
CA GLY A 402 2.37 -1.14 -10.26
C GLY A 402 3.87 -0.84 -10.27
N GLY A 403 4.67 -1.68 -10.90
CA GLY A 403 6.13 -1.62 -10.88
C GLY A 403 6.75 -1.92 -9.51
N SER A 404 8.09 -1.93 -9.45
CA SER A 404 8.86 -2.30 -8.25
C SER A 404 8.60 -1.40 -7.02
N ARG A 405 8.16 -0.15 -7.25
CA ARG A 405 7.88 0.85 -6.21
C ARG A 405 6.44 0.80 -5.67
N SER A 406 5.57 -0.03 -6.24
CA SER A 406 4.19 -0.15 -5.77
C SER A 406 4.10 -0.52 -4.29
N SER A 407 3.24 0.17 -3.54
CA SER A 407 2.92 -0.18 -2.15
C SER A 407 1.98 -1.39 -2.05
N GLN A 408 1.26 -1.71 -3.13
CA GLN A 408 0.25 -2.77 -3.14
C GLN A 408 0.84 -4.16 -2.88
N ILE A 409 2.08 -4.40 -3.31
CA ILE A 409 2.77 -5.67 -3.07
C ILE A 409 2.91 -5.97 -1.57
N TRP A 410 3.16 -4.96 -0.73
CA TRP A 410 3.25 -5.13 0.72
C TRP A 410 1.90 -5.46 1.36
N ARG A 411 0.81 -4.94 0.77
CA ARG A 411 -0.56 -5.22 1.20
C ARG A 411 -0.92 -6.66 0.90
N VAL A 412 -0.64 -7.14 -0.32
CA VAL A 412 -0.91 -8.53 -0.71
C VAL A 412 -0.05 -9.48 0.11
N TYR A 413 1.26 -9.23 0.25
CA TYR A 413 2.11 -10.03 1.13
C TYR A 413 1.63 -10.02 2.59
N GLY A 414 1.08 -8.91 3.07
CA GLY A 414 0.46 -8.85 4.40
C GLY A 414 -0.73 -9.80 4.59
N LYS A 415 -1.54 -10.00 3.54
CA LYS A 415 -2.65 -10.96 3.57
C LYS A 415 -2.15 -12.39 3.62
N ILE A 416 -1.11 -12.70 2.83
CA ILE A 416 -0.43 -14.01 2.86
C ILE A 416 0.09 -14.30 4.28
N LEU A 417 0.79 -13.34 4.89
CA LEU A 417 1.26 -13.50 6.27
C LEU A 417 0.13 -13.73 7.27
N HIS A 418 -0.96 -12.96 7.16
CA HIS A 418 -2.12 -13.11 8.05
C HIS A 418 -2.76 -14.49 7.90
N ARG A 419 -2.95 -14.97 6.67
CA ARG A 419 -3.50 -16.30 6.40
C ARG A 419 -2.58 -17.41 6.92
N ALA A 420 -1.26 -17.22 6.85
CA ALA A 420 -0.30 -18.11 7.48
C ALA A 420 -0.32 -18.04 9.04
N GLY A 421 -1.16 -17.20 9.67
CA GLY A 421 -1.17 -17.03 11.13
C GLY A 421 0.07 -16.31 11.66
N LEU A 422 0.76 -15.53 10.82
CA LEU A 422 2.01 -14.84 11.15
C LEU A 422 1.80 -13.33 11.29
N PRO A 423 2.65 -12.64 12.08
CA PRO A 423 2.59 -11.19 12.20
C PRO A 423 2.84 -10.53 10.84
N SER A 424 2.05 -9.51 10.52
CA SER A 424 2.06 -8.82 9.22
C SER A 424 2.44 -7.34 9.34
N GLY A 425 3.14 -6.97 10.42
CA GLY A 425 3.57 -5.60 10.67
C GLY A 425 4.65 -5.11 9.69
N PRO A 426 5.04 -3.82 9.75
CA PRO A 426 6.08 -3.26 8.87
C PRO A 426 7.44 -3.96 8.95
N ARG A 427 7.76 -4.58 10.10
CA ARG A 427 9.01 -5.31 10.32
C ARG A 427 8.98 -6.77 9.84
N ASP A 428 7.81 -7.27 9.47
CA ASP A 428 7.59 -8.69 9.13
C ASP A 428 7.58 -8.96 7.63
N LYS A 429 7.83 -7.93 6.83
CA LYS A 429 7.72 -8.03 5.37
C LYS A 429 8.97 -8.63 4.71
N PHE A 430 9.15 -8.48 3.39
CA PHE A 430 10.26 -9.06 2.60
C PHE A 430 11.66 -8.94 3.24
N HIS A 431 11.94 -7.85 3.94
CA HIS A 431 13.22 -7.68 4.61
C HIS A 431 13.49 -8.73 5.71
N LYS A 432 12.44 -9.29 6.31
CA LYS A 432 12.53 -10.37 7.29
C LYS A 432 12.93 -11.71 6.63
N ILE A 433 12.53 -11.95 5.38
CA ILE A 433 13.01 -13.10 4.58
C ILE A 433 14.52 -12.96 4.37
N ARG A 434 14.98 -11.78 3.93
CA ARG A 434 16.43 -11.50 3.78
C ARG A 434 17.21 -11.73 5.09
N ARG A 435 16.63 -11.41 6.25
CA ARG A 435 17.23 -11.72 7.56
C ARG A 435 17.27 -13.22 7.84
N THR A 436 16.23 -13.95 7.44
CA THR A 436 16.24 -15.41 7.49
C THR A 436 17.38 -15.99 6.67
N THR A 437 17.57 -15.57 5.41
CA THR A 437 18.71 -15.98 4.59
C THR A 437 20.04 -15.71 5.29
N ALA A 438 20.24 -14.47 5.77
CA ALA A 438 21.45 -14.08 6.49
C ALA A 438 21.70 -14.95 7.73
N THR A 439 20.64 -15.23 8.48
CA THR A 439 20.71 -16.02 9.71
C THR A 439 21.06 -17.48 9.39
N GLN A 440 20.42 -18.10 8.40
CA GLN A 440 20.71 -19.49 8.02
C GLN A 440 22.14 -19.65 7.50
N ILE A 441 22.63 -18.72 6.68
CA ILE A 441 24.01 -18.73 6.21
C ILE A 441 24.98 -18.49 7.37
N ALA A 442 24.65 -17.59 8.31
CA ALA A 442 25.50 -17.35 9.47
C ALA A 442 25.61 -18.56 10.39
N ILE A 443 24.53 -19.35 10.54
CA ILE A 443 24.54 -20.62 11.28
C ILE A 443 25.47 -21.63 10.57
N ALA A 444 25.36 -21.75 9.24
CA ALA A 444 26.06 -22.77 8.49
C ALA A 444 27.54 -22.43 8.22
N ALA A 445 27.85 -21.17 7.95
CA ALA A 445 29.13 -20.73 7.39
C ALA A 445 29.66 -19.41 8.01
N GLY A 446 29.03 -18.90 9.07
CA GLY A 446 29.47 -17.70 9.78
C GLY A 446 29.04 -16.37 9.17
N ALA A 447 29.28 -15.29 9.92
CA ALA A 447 28.80 -13.94 9.58
C ALA A 447 29.45 -13.36 8.32
N GLY A 448 30.71 -13.71 8.03
CA GLY A 448 31.43 -13.30 6.82
C GLY A 448 30.75 -13.81 5.55
N ALA A 449 30.40 -15.10 5.50
CA ALA A 449 29.66 -15.70 4.38
C ALA A 449 28.29 -15.03 4.19
N ALA A 450 27.57 -14.77 5.29
CA ALA A 450 26.30 -14.04 5.23
C ALA A 450 26.48 -12.61 4.70
N SER A 451 27.58 -11.95 5.06
CA SER A 451 27.91 -10.59 4.59
C SER A 451 28.17 -10.57 3.09
N HIS A 452 28.92 -11.56 2.59
CA HIS A 452 29.19 -11.74 1.16
C HIS A 452 27.90 -12.02 0.38
N GLN A 453 27.08 -12.99 0.83
CA GLN A 453 25.78 -13.29 0.20
C GLN A 453 24.93 -12.03 0.06
N LEU A 454 24.84 -11.23 1.13
CA LEU A 454 24.00 -10.05 1.15
C LEU A 454 24.60 -8.85 0.40
N GLY A 455 25.85 -8.90 -0.04
CA GLY A 455 26.52 -7.76 -0.68
C GLY A 455 26.64 -6.55 0.27
N HIS A 456 26.94 -6.81 1.55
CA HIS A 456 27.19 -5.74 2.52
C HIS A 456 28.67 -5.34 2.52
N SER A 457 28.94 -4.04 2.66
CA SER A 457 30.30 -3.50 2.69
C SER A 457 31.10 -3.84 3.95
N SER A 458 30.45 -4.37 5.00
CA SER A 458 31.13 -4.84 6.21
C SER A 458 30.26 -5.82 7.00
N GLU A 459 30.91 -6.70 7.77
CA GLU A 459 30.23 -7.62 8.69
C GLU A 459 29.46 -6.89 9.79
N THR A 460 29.90 -5.70 10.20
CA THR A 460 29.20 -4.86 11.18
C THR A 460 27.78 -4.54 10.74
N ILE A 461 27.57 -4.30 9.44
CA ILE A 461 26.23 -4.11 8.87
C ILE A 461 25.42 -5.41 8.96
N THR A 462 26.07 -6.54 8.65
CA THR A 462 25.46 -7.89 8.65
C THR A 462 25.00 -8.34 10.02
N LYS A 463 25.65 -7.93 11.12
CA LYS A 463 25.17 -8.16 12.49
C LYS A 463 23.74 -7.63 12.71
N GLY A 464 23.34 -6.55 12.02
CA GLY A 464 21.98 -6.01 12.06
C GLY A 464 20.92 -6.86 11.33
N TYR A 465 21.32 -7.97 10.70
CA TYR A 465 20.47 -8.88 9.93
C TYR A 465 20.39 -10.29 10.52
N ILE A 466 21.40 -10.71 11.29
CA ILE A 466 21.48 -12.04 11.88
C ILE A 466 20.69 -12.08 13.18
N ASP A 467 19.68 -12.93 13.24
CA ASP A 467 18.85 -13.11 14.43
C ASP A 467 19.59 -13.93 15.51
N PRO A 468 19.97 -13.31 16.65
CA PRO A 468 20.78 -13.95 17.67
C PRO A 468 20.08 -15.15 18.31
N ARG A 469 18.75 -15.27 18.22
CA ARG A 469 18.01 -16.40 18.79
C ARG A 469 18.34 -17.74 18.13
N PHE A 470 18.88 -17.72 16.92
CA PHE A 470 19.29 -18.92 16.19
C PHE A 470 20.80 -19.13 16.14
N THR A 471 21.61 -18.11 16.43
CA THR A 471 23.08 -18.17 16.33
C THR A 471 23.81 -18.12 17.67
N SER A 472 23.13 -17.74 18.76
CA SER A 472 23.75 -17.72 20.09
C SER A 472 23.93 -19.15 20.57
N THR A 473 25.09 -19.73 20.30
CA THR A 473 25.43 -21.12 20.64
C THR A 473 25.69 -21.33 22.13
N HIS A 474 25.91 -20.26 22.90
CA HIS A 474 26.18 -20.37 24.32
C HIS A 474 25.54 -19.19 25.06
N ASP A 475 24.64 -19.51 25.99
CA ASP A 475 24.25 -18.53 26.99
C ASP A 475 25.44 -18.35 27.95
N ALA A 476 25.73 -17.12 28.38
CA ALA A 476 26.78 -16.91 29.38
C ALA A 476 26.51 -17.77 30.62
N SER A 477 25.23 -17.99 30.92
CA SER A 477 24.78 -18.86 32.00
C SER A 477 25.21 -20.34 31.82
N SER A 478 25.42 -20.84 30.60
CA SER A 478 25.86 -22.22 30.36
C SER A 478 27.37 -22.42 30.47
N ILE A 479 28.18 -21.34 30.46
CA ILE A 479 29.65 -21.40 30.53
C ILE A 479 30.19 -20.85 31.84
N LEU A 480 29.51 -19.88 32.46
CA LEU A 480 29.98 -19.27 33.69
C LEU A 480 29.96 -20.27 34.86
N PRO A 481 31.07 -20.38 35.62
CA PRO A 481 31.08 -21.21 36.83
C PRO A 481 30.00 -20.72 37.79
N ARG A 482 29.23 -21.66 38.35
CA ARG A 482 28.16 -21.33 39.29
C ARG A 482 28.73 -21.18 40.70
N PRO A 483 28.49 -20.05 41.39
CA PRO A 483 28.96 -19.88 42.75
C PRO A 483 28.28 -20.92 43.65
N GLN A 484 29.09 -21.65 44.42
CA GLN A 484 28.58 -22.53 45.48
C GLN A 484 28.13 -21.65 46.65
N VAL A 485 26.91 -21.85 47.12
CA VAL A 485 26.45 -21.25 48.38
C VAL A 485 26.72 -22.27 49.47
N ASP A 486 27.70 -22.01 50.33
CA ASP A 486 28.01 -22.88 51.45
C ASP A 486 26.84 -22.81 52.46
N PRO A 487 26.09 -23.89 52.71
CA PRO A 487 24.85 -23.82 53.49
C PRO A 487 25.05 -23.64 55.00
N LYS A 488 26.25 -23.25 55.48
CA LYS A 488 26.55 -23.09 56.91
C LYS A 488 27.28 -21.79 57.24
N GLY A 489 26.52 -20.70 57.22
CA GLY A 489 26.77 -19.50 58.04
C GLY A 489 25.97 -19.50 59.35
N GLY A 490 25.59 -20.68 59.86
CA GLY A 490 24.73 -20.84 61.03
C GLY A 490 25.48 -21.37 62.25
N LYS A 491 26.04 -20.44 63.02
CA LYS A 491 26.39 -20.51 64.46
C LYS A 491 27.36 -21.63 64.91
N SER A 492 28.61 -21.23 65.15
CA SER A 492 29.40 -21.69 66.30
C SER A 492 28.90 -21.04 67.59
#